data_AF-A0A4Y9SWG1-F1
#
_entry.id   AF-A0A4Y9SWG1-F1
#
_cell.length_a   1.000
_cell.length_b   1.000
_cell.length_c   1.000
_cell.angle_alpha   90.00
_cell.angle_beta   90.00
_cell.angle_gamma   90.00
#
_symmetry.space_group_name_H-M   'P 1'
#
loop_
_entity.id
_entity.type
_entity.pdbx_description
1 polymer ?
#
loop_
_entity_poly.entity_id
_entity_poly.type
_entity_poly.pdbx_seq_one_letter_code
_entity_poly.pdbx_strand_id
1 'polypeptide(L)'
;MQEMGLVTAAGGRTPLVEDFRIIKRPLLKRAQAARDPKNPPANLIMVTSSLPGEGKTFCAINLAMSIAMELDTRVLLVDADVARPSVLRTLGLPAQRGLMDILLDDKLDMADVMLRTNVNTLTLLPAGTSNPRATELLASQAMSHLVYEIANRYPDRIVIFDSPPLLLTSEAHVLAAHMGQICVVVEAERTTQHAVKDSLRQLEGLANVNLIYNKTREFPGTETYDYHYG
;
A
#
# COMPACT_ATOMS: atom_id res chain seq x y z
N MET A 1 -9.83 4.17 -15.82
CA MET A 1 -8.53 4.19 -15.10
C MET A 1 -7.80 5.51 -15.29
N GLN A 2 -7.53 5.96 -16.53
CA GLN A 2 -6.89 7.27 -16.76
C GLN A 2 -7.73 8.47 -16.27
N GLU A 3 -9.06 8.46 -16.48
CA GLU A 3 -9.96 9.51 -15.96
C GLU A 3 -10.01 9.60 -14.43
N MET A 4 -9.65 8.52 -13.73
CA MET A 4 -9.54 8.48 -12.27
C MET A 4 -8.14 8.87 -11.76
N GLY A 5 -7.24 9.30 -12.67
CA GLY A 5 -5.85 9.61 -12.34
C GLY A 5 -5.01 8.39 -11.97
N LEU A 6 -5.35 7.17 -12.40
CA LEU A 6 -4.51 6.00 -12.13
C LEU A 6 -3.37 5.91 -13.16
N VAL A 7 -2.15 5.68 -12.67
CA VAL A 7 -0.96 5.33 -13.46
C VAL A 7 -1.25 4.07 -14.25
N THR A 8 -1.03 4.11 -15.55
CA THR A 8 -1.26 2.99 -16.48
C THR A 8 -0.05 2.80 -17.38
N ALA A 9 0.22 1.56 -17.79
CA ALA A 9 1.31 1.25 -18.74
C ALA A 9 1.12 1.90 -20.12
N ALA A 10 -0.13 2.20 -20.49
CA ALA A 10 -0.48 2.84 -21.75
C ALA A 10 -0.51 4.38 -21.68
N GLY A 11 -0.52 4.97 -20.49
CA GLY A 11 -0.42 6.42 -20.31
C GLY A 11 1.01 6.87 -20.50
N GLY A 12 1.25 7.88 -21.34
CA GLY A 12 2.57 8.50 -21.48
C GLY A 12 3.08 9.14 -20.17
N ARG A 13 4.20 9.87 -20.25
CA ARG A 13 4.74 10.64 -19.12
C ARG A 13 3.70 11.69 -18.68
N THR A 14 3.08 11.48 -17.52
CA THR A 14 2.27 12.50 -16.83
C THR A 14 3.00 12.94 -15.56
N PRO A 15 2.76 14.16 -15.04
CA PRO A 15 3.36 14.62 -13.78
C PRO A 15 3.18 13.61 -12.64
N LEU A 16 1.97 13.04 -12.55
CA LEU A 16 1.65 12.00 -11.57
C LEU A 16 2.52 10.73 -11.69
N VAL A 17 2.85 10.31 -12.92
CA VAL A 17 3.75 9.16 -13.14
C VAL A 17 5.15 9.48 -12.60
N GLU A 18 5.64 10.70 -12.82
CA GLU A 18 6.94 11.13 -12.29
C GLU A 18 6.92 11.27 -10.75
N ASP A 19 5.84 11.78 -10.16
CA ASP A 19 5.67 11.84 -8.71
C ASP A 19 5.76 10.45 -8.07
N PHE A 20 5.02 9.46 -8.59
CA PHE A 20 5.10 8.09 -8.10
C PHE A 20 6.43 7.41 -8.43
N ARG A 21 7.18 7.88 -9.44
CA ARG A 21 8.56 7.43 -9.65
C ARG A 21 9.48 7.97 -8.57
N ILE A 22 9.35 9.24 -8.18
CA ILE A 22 10.11 9.82 -7.07
C ILE A 22 9.78 9.09 -5.76
N ILE A 23 8.49 8.85 -5.48
CA ILE A 23 8.03 8.16 -4.26
C ILE A 23 8.57 6.73 -4.20
N LYS A 24 8.52 5.94 -5.30
CA LYS A 24 8.92 4.53 -5.24
C LYS A 24 10.43 4.31 -5.07
N ARG A 25 11.29 5.21 -5.56
CA ARG A 25 12.75 5.00 -5.59
C ARG A 25 13.37 4.74 -4.20
N PRO A 26 13.13 5.56 -3.16
CA PRO A 26 13.65 5.27 -1.82
C PRO A 26 13.06 3.98 -1.24
N LEU A 27 11.80 3.65 -1.55
CA LEU A 27 11.14 2.43 -1.07
C LEU A 27 11.78 1.17 -1.65
N LEU A 28 12.04 1.15 -2.96
CA LEU A 28 12.72 0.03 -3.63
C LEU A 28 14.16 -0.11 -3.16
N LYS A 29 14.88 1.00 -3.01
CA LYS A 29 16.25 0.98 -2.50
C LYS A 29 16.34 0.32 -1.12
N ARG A 30 15.38 0.61 -0.22
CA ARG A 30 15.32 -0.03 1.10
C ARG A 30 14.89 -1.48 1.03
N ALA A 31 13.94 -1.82 0.16
CA ALA A 31 13.50 -3.21 -0.03
C ALA A 31 14.62 -4.12 -0.57
N GLN A 32 15.55 -3.57 -1.36
CA GLN A 32 16.72 -4.25 -1.91
C GLN A 32 17.96 -4.20 -0.99
N ALA A 33 17.91 -3.42 0.08
CA ALA A 33 19.01 -3.34 1.04
C ALA A 33 19.17 -4.64 1.82
N ALA A 34 20.35 -4.83 2.43
CA ALA A 34 20.59 -5.98 3.31
C ALA A 34 19.53 -6.04 4.42
N ARG A 35 18.93 -7.22 4.60
CA ARG A 35 17.89 -7.41 5.61
C ARG A 35 18.48 -7.29 7.01
N ASP A 36 17.86 -6.44 7.82
CA ASP A 36 18.08 -6.43 9.26
C ASP A 36 17.12 -7.44 9.92
N PRO A 37 17.63 -8.53 10.52
CA PRO A 37 16.78 -9.54 11.16
C PRO A 37 15.99 -9.01 12.37
N LYS A 38 16.31 -7.81 12.87
CA LYS A 38 15.58 -7.17 13.97
C LYS A 38 14.33 -6.42 13.50
N ASN A 39 14.20 -6.16 12.21
CA ASN A 39 13.11 -5.38 11.63
C ASN A 39 12.27 -6.24 10.67
N PRO A 40 10.97 -5.92 10.50
CA PRO A 40 10.18 -6.59 9.48
C PRO A 40 10.76 -6.40 8.07
N PRO A 41 10.55 -7.34 7.15
CA PRO A 41 11.08 -7.25 5.78
C PRO A 41 10.70 -5.95 5.08
N ALA A 42 11.69 -5.22 4.56
CA ALA A 42 11.47 -3.93 3.91
C ALA A 42 10.69 -4.03 2.59
N ASN A 43 10.54 -5.21 2.00
CA ASN A 43 9.65 -5.41 0.84
C ASN A 43 8.16 -5.44 1.20
N LEU A 44 7.82 -5.39 2.50
CA LEU A 44 6.47 -5.17 3.00
C LEU A 44 6.25 -3.67 3.26
N ILE A 45 5.39 -3.06 2.45
CA ILE A 45 5.11 -1.63 2.47
C ILE A 45 3.64 -1.43 2.82
N MET A 46 3.38 -0.71 3.91
CA MET A 46 2.03 -0.28 4.26
C MET A 46 1.77 1.11 3.72
N VAL A 47 0.59 1.31 3.13
CA VAL A 47 0.04 2.61 2.79
C VAL A 47 -1.16 2.85 3.69
N THR A 48 -1.11 3.92 4.47
CA THR A 48 -2.13 4.30 5.44
C THR A 48 -2.36 5.79 5.41
N SER A 49 -3.22 6.30 6.28
CA SER A 49 -3.48 7.73 6.41
C SER A 49 -3.89 8.07 7.85
N SER A 50 -3.94 9.34 8.18
CA SER A 50 -4.42 9.80 9.48
C SER A 50 -5.93 9.62 9.62
N LEU A 51 -6.68 10.00 8.59
CA LEU A 51 -8.13 10.07 8.56
C LEU A 51 -8.71 9.44 7.28
N PRO A 52 -10.00 9.04 7.29
CA PRO A 52 -10.66 8.58 6.08
C PRO A 52 -10.66 9.62 4.96
N GLY A 53 -10.54 9.16 3.71
CA GLY A 53 -10.71 10.00 2.53
C GLY A 53 -9.44 10.74 2.07
N GLU A 54 -8.31 10.59 2.75
CA GLU A 54 -7.05 11.28 2.39
C GLU A 54 -6.38 10.72 1.12
N GLY A 55 -6.89 9.60 0.60
CA GLY A 55 -6.46 9.01 -0.68
C GLY A 55 -5.45 7.87 -0.57
N LYS A 56 -5.34 7.23 0.60
CA LYS A 56 -4.50 6.04 0.84
C LYS A 56 -4.59 4.96 -0.25
N THR A 57 -5.80 4.56 -0.62
CA THR A 57 -6.06 3.52 -1.64
C THR A 57 -5.64 3.96 -3.04
N PHE A 58 -5.87 5.23 -3.38
CA PHE A 58 -5.37 5.81 -4.62
C PHE A 58 -3.85 5.79 -4.66
N CYS A 59 -3.18 6.20 -3.58
CA CYS A 59 -1.72 6.15 -3.48
C CYS A 59 -1.19 4.72 -3.52
N ALA A 60 -1.85 3.77 -2.87
CA ALA A 60 -1.46 2.35 -2.86
C ALA A 60 -1.53 1.73 -4.26
N ILE A 61 -2.63 1.96 -4.99
CA ILE A 61 -2.80 1.48 -6.37
C ILE A 61 -1.76 2.11 -7.29
N ASN A 62 -1.57 3.43 -7.24
CA ASN A 62 -0.61 4.12 -8.10
C ASN A 62 0.84 3.74 -7.80
N LEU A 63 1.18 3.56 -6.52
CA LEU A 63 2.48 3.06 -6.11
C LEU A 63 2.71 1.63 -6.63
N ALA A 64 1.69 0.76 -6.53
CA ALA A 64 1.73 -0.59 -7.06
C ALA A 64 1.94 -0.62 -8.57
N MET A 65 1.17 0.18 -9.31
CA MET A 65 1.31 0.31 -10.77
C MET A 65 2.68 0.86 -11.15
N SER A 66 3.17 1.87 -10.44
CA SER A 66 4.49 2.47 -10.70
C SER A 66 5.62 1.46 -10.46
N ILE A 67 5.55 0.65 -9.39
CA ILE A 67 6.55 -0.39 -9.12
C ILE A 67 6.44 -1.54 -10.12
N ALA A 68 5.22 -1.94 -10.52
CA ALA A 68 5.00 -3.00 -11.50
C ALA A 68 5.58 -2.67 -12.89
N MET A 69 5.88 -1.39 -13.18
CA MET A 69 6.59 -0.97 -14.39
C MET A 69 8.11 -1.18 -14.33
N GLU A 70 8.70 -1.53 -13.19
CA GLU A 70 10.11 -1.90 -13.12
C GLU A 70 10.31 -3.29 -13.76
N LEU A 71 11.44 -3.49 -14.46
CA LEU A 71 11.67 -4.68 -15.28
C LEU A 71 11.68 -5.99 -14.47
N ASP A 72 12.32 -5.97 -13.30
CA ASP A 72 12.60 -7.16 -12.50
C ASP A 72 11.89 -7.10 -11.14
N THR A 73 10.67 -6.57 -11.12
CA THR A 73 9.90 -6.45 -9.87
C THR A 73 8.46 -6.86 -10.05
N ARG A 74 8.00 -7.75 -9.18
CA ARG A 74 6.59 -8.15 -9.08
C ARG A 74 5.96 -7.46 -7.90
N VAL A 75 4.69 -7.13 -8.02
CA VAL A 75 3.91 -6.44 -6.99
C VAL A 75 2.71 -7.28 -6.60
N LEU A 76 2.54 -7.45 -5.29
CA LEU A 76 1.28 -7.89 -4.70
C LEU A 76 0.64 -6.70 -3.99
N LEU A 77 -0.52 -6.24 -4.46
CA LEU A 77 -1.33 -5.25 -3.77
C LEU A 77 -2.39 -5.96 -2.92
N VAL A 78 -2.28 -5.84 -1.61
CA VAL A 78 -3.19 -6.41 -0.61
C VAL A 78 -4.15 -5.32 -0.14
N ASP A 79 -5.46 -5.55 -0.27
CA ASP A 79 -6.49 -4.72 0.37
C ASP A 79 -6.64 -5.19 1.82
N ALA A 80 -5.93 -4.53 2.73
CA ALA A 80 -5.96 -4.82 4.17
C ALA A 80 -6.87 -3.85 4.94
N ASP A 81 -7.57 -2.94 4.26
CA ASP A 81 -8.65 -2.15 4.84
C ASP A 81 -9.92 -3.01 4.96
N VAL A 82 -9.85 -4.03 5.81
CA VAL A 82 -10.93 -5.01 5.98
C VAL A 82 -12.22 -4.41 6.55
N ALA A 83 -12.12 -3.24 7.21
CA ALA A 83 -13.27 -2.49 7.69
C ALA A 83 -14.02 -1.78 6.57
N ARG A 84 -13.31 -1.20 5.59
CA ARG A 84 -13.90 -0.54 4.41
C ARG A 84 -13.10 -0.83 3.13
N PRO A 85 -13.07 -2.09 2.64
CA PRO A 85 -12.19 -2.50 1.54
C PRO A 85 -12.46 -1.68 0.31
N SER A 86 -11.48 -1.14 -0.39
CA SER A 86 -11.74 -0.18 -1.47
C SER A 86 -10.92 -0.36 -2.73
N VAL A 87 -9.95 -1.29 -2.74
CA VAL A 87 -9.10 -1.54 -3.91
C VAL A 87 -9.94 -2.05 -5.09
N LEU A 88 -10.72 -3.12 -4.89
CA LEU A 88 -11.54 -3.70 -5.97
C LEU A 88 -12.58 -2.71 -6.49
N ARG A 89 -13.26 -1.96 -5.59
CA ARG A 89 -14.21 -0.93 -6.00
C ARG A 89 -13.55 0.17 -6.84
N THR A 90 -12.36 0.62 -6.45
CA THR A 90 -11.60 1.64 -7.19
C THR A 90 -11.19 1.13 -8.57
N LEU A 91 -10.94 -0.18 -8.71
CA LEU A 91 -10.60 -0.82 -9.98
C LEU A 91 -11.83 -1.26 -10.79
N GLY A 92 -13.06 -1.06 -10.30
CA GLY A 92 -14.29 -1.47 -10.97
C GLY A 92 -14.53 -2.99 -10.96
N LEU A 93 -13.95 -3.70 -9.99
CA LEU A 93 -14.06 -5.15 -9.85
C LEU A 93 -15.09 -5.52 -8.77
N PRO A 94 -15.82 -6.64 -8.93
CA PRO A 94 -16.76 -7.12 -7.91
C PRO A 94 -16.02 -7.59 -6.66
N ALA A 95 -16.71 -7.64 -5.52
CA ALA A 95 -16.17 -8.23 -4.29
C ALA A 95 -15.81 -9.71 -4.52
N GLN A 96 -14.71 -10.14 -3.90
CA GLN A 96 -14.14 -11.49 -4.03
C GLN A 96 -13.64 -11.96 -2.67
N ARG A 97 -13.44 -13.28 -2.52
CA ARG A 97 -12.71 -13.84 -1.37
C ARG A 97 -11.28 -13.30 -1.35
N GLY A 98 -10.66 -13.26 -0.18
CA GLY A 98 -9.35 -12.65 -0.02
C GLY A 98 -8.72 -12.88 1.34
N LEU A 99 -7.99 -11.88 1.82
CA LEU A 99 -7.19 -11.91 3.05
C LEU A 99 -7.95 -12.51 4.24
N MET A 100 -9.14 -12.00 4.54
CA MET A 100 -9.94 -12.47 5.68
C MET A 100 -10.38 -13.91 5.54
N ASP A 101 -10.68 -14.36 4.31
CA ASP A 101 -11.10 -15.75 4.07
C ASP A 101 -9.93 -16.72 4.26
N ILE A 102 -8.70 -16.34 3.88
CA ILE A 102 -7.48 -17.13 4.14
C ILE A 102 -7.24 -17.27 5.65
N LEU A 103 -7.42 -16.18 6.41
CA LEU A 103 -7.19 -16.20 7.86
C LEU A 103 -8.24 -17.00 8.64
N LEU A 104 -9.38 -17.34 8.01
CA LEU A 104 -10.48 -18.08 8.62
C LEU A 104 -10.53 -19.55 8.21
N ASP A 105 -10.01 -19.89 7.03
CA ASP A 105 -10.10 -21.21 6.43
C ASP A 105 -8.71 -21.72 6.07
N ASP A 106 -8.12 -22.54 6.95
CA ASP A 106 -6.78 -23.12 6.78
C ASP A 106 -6.64 -23.99 5.51
N LYS A 107 -7.74 -24.34 4.84
CA LYS A 107 -7.74 -25.11 3.58
C LYS A 107 -7.69 -24.22 2.34
N LEU A 108 -7.88 -22.92 2.49
CA LEU A 108 -7.87 -21.97 1.38
C LEU A 108 -6.44 -21.48 1.15
N ASP A 109 -5.86 -21.82 -0.01
CA ASP A 109 -4.54 -21.29 -0.39
C ASP A 109 -4.68 -19.84 -0.85
N MET A 110 -3.70 -19.01 -0.52
CA MET A 110 -3.58 -17.66 -1.05
C MET A 110 -3.62 -17.64 -2.59
N ALA A 111 -3.03 -18.64 -3.25
CA ALA A 111 -3.04 -18.77 -4.70
C ALA A 111 -4.44 -18.83 -5.31
N ASP A 112 -5.44 -19.32 -4.56
CA ASP A 112 -6.82 -19.47 -5.02
C ASP A 112 -7.63 -18.16 -4.98
N VAL A 113 -7.19 -17.20 -4.18
CA VAL A 113 -7.89 -15.91 -3.99
C VAL A 113 -7.13 -14.71 -4.56
N MET A 114 -5.90 -14.92 -5.03
CA MET A 114 -5.13 -13.89 -5.73
C MET A 114 -5.71 -13.62 -7.13
N LEU A 115 -5.95 -12.34 -7.44
CA LEU A 115 -6.50 -11.92 -8.73
C LEU A 115 -5.39 -11.39 -9.63
N ARG A 116 -5.19 -12.00 -10.79
CA ARG A 116 -4.31 -11.47 -11.83
C ARG A 116 -4.93 -10.23 -12.46
N THR A 117 -4.10 -9.22 -12.72
CA THR A 117 -4.54 -8.02 -13.45
C THR A 117 -4.13 -8.10 -14.92
N ASN A 118 -4.51 -7.10 -15.71
CA ASN A 118 -3.99 -6.91 -17.07
C ASN A 118 -2.52 -6.43 -17.10
N VAL A 119 -1.92 -6.15 -15.93
CA VAL A 119 -0.49 -5.89 -15.76
C VAL A 119 0.16 -7.17 -15.24
N ASN A 120 0.98 -7.82 -16.06
CA ASN A 120 1.54 -9.15 -15.77
C ASN A 120 2.33 -9.23 -14.44
N THR A 121 2.94 -8.13 -14.03
CA THR A 121 3.75 -7.99 -12.82
C THR A 121 2.95 -7.54 -11.59
N LEU A 122 1.64 -7.28 -11.73
CA LEU A 122 0.76 -6.85 -10.64
C LEU A 122 -0.35 -7.89 -10.39
N THR A 123 -0.39 -8.36 -9.14
CA THR A 123 -1.45 -9.23 -8.63
C THR A 123 -2.13 -8.57 -7.44
N LEU A 124 -3.42 -8.84 -7.26
CA LEU A 124 -4.22 -8.31 -6.15
C LEU A 124 -4.54 -9.43 -5.16
N LEU A 125 -4.54 -9.10 -3.88
CA LEU A 125 -5.18 -9.90 -2.83
C LEU A 125 -6.31 -9.05 -2.23
N PRO A 126 -7.59 -9.36 -2.52
CA PRO A 126 -8.73 -8.64 -1.95
C PRO A 126 -8.77 -8.73 -0.43
N ALA A 127 -9.55 -7.87 0.23
CA ALA A 127 -9.78 -7.98 1.67
C ALA A 127 -10.57 -9.24 2.03
N GLY A 128 -11.48 -9.67 1.16
CA GLY A 128 -12.33 -10.82 1.41
C GLY A 128 -13.60 -10.49 2.20
N THR A 129 -14.17 -11.51 2.82
CA THR A 129 -15.41 -11.41 3.59
C THR A 129 -15.19 -10.68 4.92
N SER A 130 -15.96 -9.63 5.19
CA SER A 130 -15.91 -8.89 6.46
C SER A 130 -16.17 -9.80 7.65
N ASN A 131 -15.39 -9.63 8.73
CA ASN A 131 -15.54 -10.39 9.96
C ASN A 131 -15.54 -9.46 11.19
N PRO A 132 -16.44 -9.64 12.17
CA PRO A 132 -16.45 -8.85 13.40
C PRO A 132 -15.16 -8.93 14.24
N ARG A 133 -14.34 -9.98 14.06
CA ARG A 133 -13.06 -10.20 14.75
C ARG A 133 -11.85 -9.84 13.88
N ALA A 134 -12.01 -8.83 13.02
CA ALA A 134 -10.98 -8.42 12.07
C ALA A 134 -9.65 -8.07 12.77
N THR A 135 -9.70 -7.28 13.85
CA THR A 135 -8.51 -6.91 14.62
C THR A 135 -7.78 -8.16 15.16
N GLU A 136 -8.49 -9.11 15.76
CA GLU A 136 -7.90 -10.32 16.33
C GLU A 136 -7.31 -11.24 15.27
N LEU A 137 -7.97 -11.34 14.10
CA LEU A 137 -7.46 -12.13 12.98
C LEU A 137 -6.19 -11.51 12.40
N LEU A 138 -6.13 -10.18 12.26
CA LEU A 138 -4.93 -9.47 11.82
C LEU A 138 -3.79 -9.55 12.85
N ALA A 139 -4.11 -9.65 14.14
CA ALA A 139 -3.12 -9.84 15.22
C ALA A 139 -2.71 -11.31 15.43
N SER A 140 -3.29 -12.23 14.68
CA SER A 140 -3.12 -13.67 14.91
C SER A 140 -1.75 -14.18 14.44
N GLN A 141 -1.39 -15.37 14.93
CA GLN A 141 -0.24 -16.10 14.39
C GLN A 141 -0.43 -16.46 12.92
N ALA A 142 -1.66 -16.76 12.50
CA ALA A 142 -1.95 -17.04 11.08
C ALA A 142 -1.57 -15.85 10.18
N MET A 143 -1.88 -14.62 10.60
CA MET A 143 -1.46 -13.42 9.87
C MET A 143 0.06 -13.24 9.88
N SER A 144 0.72 -13.51 11.02
CA SER A 144 2.19 -13.46 11.11
C SER A 144 2.86 -14.46 10.16
N HIS A 145 2.33 -15.68 10.07
CA HIS A 145 2.79 -16.71 9.13
C HIS A 145 2.54 -16.31 7.67
N LEU A 146 1.35 -15.79 7.36
CA LEU A 146 1.00 -15.33 6.02
C LEU A 146 1.94 -14.22 5.55
N VAL A 147 2.15 -13.18 6.37
CA VAL A 147 3.05 -12.06 6.03
C VAL A 147 4.48 -12.56 5.85
N TYR A 148 4.96 -13.46 6.71
CA TYR A 148 6.28 -14.08 6.57
C TYR A 148 6.41 -14.86 5.26
N GLU A 149 5.41 -15.66 4.90
CA GLU A 149 5.41 -16.41 3.64
C GLU A 149 5.47 -15.45 2.45
N ILE A 150 4.57 -14.46 2.40
CA ILE A 150 4.48 -13.51 1.28
C ILE A 150 5.80 -12.73 1.12
N ALA A 151 6.42 -12.33 2.23
CA ALA A 151 7.67 -11.57 2.24
C ALA A 151 8.89 -12.35 1.72
N ASN A 152 8.88 -13.67 1.82
CA ASN A 152 10.04 -14.53 1.57
C ASN A 152 9.87 -15.47 0.37
N ARG A 153 8.63 -15.71 -0.08
CA ARG A 153 8.35 -16.67 -1.17
C ARG A 153 8.96 -16.26 -2.51
N TYR A 154 9.10 -14.97 -2.77
CA TYR A 154 9.65 -14.44 -4.03
C TYR A 154 10.63 -13.29 -3.76
N PRO A 155 11.90 -13.41 -4.20
CA PRO A 155 12.93 -12.40 -3.91
C PRO A 155 12.71 -11.08 -4.66
N ASP A 156 12.02 -11.12 -5.81
CA ASP A 156 11.68 -9.99 -6.67
C ASP A 156 10.34 -9.32 -6.31
N ARG A 157 9.69 -9.74 -5.22
CA ARG A 157 8.35 -9.28 -4.85
C ARG A 157 8.38 -8.13 -3.86
N ILE A 158 7.68 -7.06 -4.23
CA ILE A 158 7.22 -6.01 -3.33
C ILE A 158 5.75 -6.26 -2.99
N VAL A 159 5.39 -6.05 -1.72
CA VAL A 159 4.03 -6.22 -1.22
C VAL A 159 3.56 -4.89 -0.68
N ILE A 160 2.44 -4.40 -1.18
CA ILE A 160 1.83 -3.14 -0.76
C ILE A 160 0.52 -3.47 -0.06
N PHE A 161 0.38 -3.04 1.19
CA PHE A 161 -0.85 -3.17 1.96
C PHE A 161 -1.58 -1.82 1.95
N ASP A 162 -2.74 -1.73 1.30
CA ASP A 162 -3.69 -0.64 1.53
C ASP A 162 -4.39 -0.91 2.86
N SER A 163 -4.24 -0.02 3.83
CA SER A 163 -4.66 -0.27 5.21
C SER A 163 -5.60 0.81 5.73
N PRO A 164 -6.42 0.56 6.77
CA PRO A 164 -7.30 1.56 7.34
C PRO A 164 -6.56 2.81 7.86
N PRO A 165 -7.26 3.94 8.10
CA PRO A 165 -6.66 5.11 8.73
C PRO A 165 -6.29 4.87 10.20
N LEU A 166 -5.12 5.37 10.62
CA LEU A 166 -4.52 5.15 11.94
C LEU A 166 -5.39 5.67 13.09
N LEU A 167 -6.03 6.84 12.94
CA LEU A 167 -6.81 7.44 14.03
C LEU A 167 -8.22 6.86 14.17
N LEU A 168 -8.63 5.94 13.29
CA LEU A 168 -9.99 5.41 13.29
C LEU A 168 -10.10 3.98 13.82
N THR A 169 -9.05 3.17 13.64
CA THR A 169 -9.15 1.71 13.80
C THR A 169 -7.86 1.13 14.38
N SER A 170 -7.98 0.13 15.27
CA SER A 170 -6.84 -0.59 15.83
C SER A 170 -6.12 -1.49 14.81
N GLU A 171 -6.84 -1.95 13.80
CA GLU A 171 -6.36 -2.81 12.72
C GLU A 171 -5.13 -2.22 12.01
N ALA A 172 -5.11 -0.90 11.79
CA ALA A 172 -3.99 -0.22 11.16
C ALA A 172 -2.70 -0.34 12.00
N HIS A 173 -2.79 -0.13 13.32
CA HIS A 173 -1.63 -0.23 14.20
C HIS A 173 -1.10 -1.68 14.29
N VAL A 174 -2.01 -2.66 14.38
CA VAL A 174 -1.63 -4.09 14.36
C VAL A 174 -0.91 -4.45 13.06
N LEU A 175 -1.46 -4.03 11.91
CA LEU A 175 -0.82 -4.24 10.61
C LEU A 175 0.56 -3.59 10.54
N ALA A 176 0.71 -2.36 11.06
CA ALA A 176 1.95 -1.60 11.01
C ALA A 176 3.13 -2.33 11.66
N ALA A 177 2.90 -3.09 12.73
CA ALA A 177 3.93 -3.87 13.42
C ALA A 177 4.57 -4.96 12.53
N HIS A 178 3.89 -5.38 11.46
CA HIS A 178 4.38 -6.38 10.52
C HIS A 178 5.13 -5.78 9.32
N MET A 179 5.25 -4.46 9.24
CA MET A 179 5.64 -3.75 8.01
C MET A 179 7.04 -3.18 8.12
N GLY A 180 7.89 -3.40 7.12
CA GLY A 180 9.26 -2.89 7.13
C GLY A 180 9.36 -1.44 6.67
N GLN A 181 8.32 -0.96 5.98
CA GLN A 181 8.18 0.43 5.54
C GLN A 181 6.72 0.87 5.65
N ILE A 182 6.51 2.13 6.07
CA ILE A 182 5.17 2.72 6.19
C ILE A 182 5.13 4.03 5.42
N CYS A 183 4.08 4.22 4.63
CA CYS A 183 3.77 5.45 3.92
C CYS A 183 2.46 6.02 4.45
N VAL A 184 2.52 7.14 5.18
CA VAL A 184 1.35 7.85 5.70
C VAL A 184 0.94 8.91 4.69
N VAL A 185 -0.24 8.75 4.10
CA VAL A 185 -0.84 9.70 3.18
C VAL A 185 -1.50 10.82 3.97
N VAL A 186 -1.17 12.06 3.63
CA VAL A 186 -1.67 13.29 4.25
C VAL A 186 -2.38 14.11 3.19
N GLU A 187 -3.64 14.48 3.42
CA GLU A 187 -4.40 15.30 2.49
C GLU A 187 -3.98 16.77 2.58
N ALA A 188 -3.58 17.33 1.44
CA ALA A 188 -3.14 18.70 1.34
C ALA A 188 -4.23 19.68 1.78
N GLU A 189 -3.82 20.70 2.54
CA GLU A 189 -4.65 21.80 3.02
C GLU A 189 -5.87 21.38 3.90
N ARG A 190 -6.03 20.09 4.19
CA ARG A 190 -7.19 19.55 4.94
C ARG A 190 -6.79 18.80 6.19
N THR A 191 -5.77 17.94 6.12
CA THR A 191 -5.31 17.21 7.31
C THR A 191 -4.59 18.16 8.26
N THR A 192 -5.06 18.24 9.51
CA THR A 192 -4.43 19.11 10.50
C THR A 192 -3.06 18.56 10.93
N GLN A 193 -2.12 19.43 11.25
CA GLN A 193 -0.82 19.00 11.81
C GLN A 193 -0.99 18.19 13.09
N HIS A 194 -2.04 18.45 13.88
CA HIS A 194 -2.35 17.69 15.07
C HIS A 194 -2.69 16.22 14.75
N ALA A 195 -3.57 15.99 13.77
CA ALA A 195 -3.92 14.64 13.33
C ALA A 195 -2.71 13.88 12.77
N VAL A 196 -1.84 14.55 11.99
CA VAL A 196 -0.60 13.94 11.50
C VAL A 196 0.31 13.55 12.68
N LYS A 197 0.52 14.45 13.65
CA LYS A 197 1.35 14.16 14.84
C LYS A 197 0.79 12.99 15.65
N ASP A 198 -0.52 12.93 15.87
CA ASP A 198 -1.16 11.83 16.60
C ASP A 198 -1.02 10.50 15.85
N SER A 199 -1.10 10.54 14.52
CA SER A 199 -0.89 9.34 13.69
C SER A 199 0.55 8.86 13.77
N LEU A 200 1.52 9.78 13.72
CA LEU A 200 2.94 9.45 13.85
C LEU A 200 3.27 8.89 15.24
N ARG A 201 2.61 9.37 16.30
CA ARG A 201 2.74 8.80 17.66
C ARG A 201 2.33 7.33 17.71
N GLN A 202 1.29 6.94 16.98
CA GLN A 202 0.90 5.53 16.91
C GLN A 202 1.92 4.65 16.18
N LEU A 203 2.85 5.24 15.43
CA LEU A 203 3.90 4.54 14.70
C LEU A 203 5.27 4.68 15.36
N GLU A 204 5.35 5.31 16.54
CA GLU A 204 6.61 5.47 17.26
C GLU A 204 7.26 4.11 17.52
N GLY A 205 8.57 4.03 17.26
CA GLY A 205 9.34 2.79 17.38
C GLY A 205 9.28 1.87 16.16
N LEU A 206 8.42 2.13 15.17
CA LEU A 206 8.40 1.39 13.91
C LEU A 206 9.44 1.93 12.92
N ALA A 207 9.96 1.04 12.08
CA ALA A 207 10.99 1.38 11.11
C ALA A 207 10.40 2.13 9.90
N ASN A 208 11.16 3.09 9.37
CA ASN A 208 10.98 3.69 8.04
C ASN A 208 9.56 4.24 7.76
N VAL A 209 9.13 5.23 8.55
CA VAL A 209 7.90 5.99 8.30
C VAL A 209 8.18 7.13 7.30
N ASN A 210 7.43 7.16 6.20
CA ASN A 210 7.51 8.16 5.14
C ASN A 210 6.15 8.86 5.02
N LEU A 211 6.14 10.11 4.53
CA LEU A 211 4.91 10.86 4.28
C LEU A 211 4.68 11.01 2.78
N ILE A 212 3.43 10.87 2.35
CA ILE A 212 2.98 11.20 1.00
C ILE A 212 1.98 12.35 1.12
N TYR A 213 2.33 13.51 0.58
CA TYR A 213 1.43 14.67 0.54
C TYR A 213 0.55 14.57 -0.71
N ASN A 214 -0.76 14.36 -0.51
CA ASN A 214 -1.70 14.00 -1.57
C ASN A 214 -2.76 15.09 -1.79
N LYS A 215 -3.37 15.11 -2.99
CA LYS A 215 -4.37 16.11 -3.41
C LYS A 215 -3.85 17.56 -3.38
N THR A 216 -2.56 17.73 -3.63
CA THR A 216 -1.96 19.04 -3.82
C THR A 216 -2.64 19.76 -4.97
N ARG A 217 -2.82 21.07 -4.83
CA ARG A 217 -3.19 21.92 -5.95
C ARG A 217 -1.90 22.36 -6.62
N GLU A 218 -1.89 22.38 -7.95
CA GLU A 218 -0.82 23.08 -8.68
C GLU A 218 -0.90 24.56 -8.30
N PHE A 219 0.16 25.11 -7.72
CA PHE A 219 0.26 26.55 -7.53
C PHE A 219 0.59 27.18 -8.89
N PRO A 220 -0.20 28.16 -9.38
CA PRO A 220 0.21 28.94 -10.53
C PRO A 220 1.54 29.63 -10.22
N GLY A 221 2.63 29.21 -10.88
CA GLY A 221 3.97 29.80 -10.71
C GLY A 221 5.02 28.95 -9.98
N THR A 222 4.68 27.75 -9.48
CA THR A 222 5.72 26.74 -9.19
C THR A 222 5.96 25.97 -10.48
N GLU A 223 7.02 26.33 -11.21
CA GLU A 223 7.58 25.49 -12.26
C GLU A 223 7.85 24.11 -11.64
N THR A 224 7.01 23.13 -11.96
CA THR A 224 7.35 21.72 -11.81
C THR A 224 8.64 21.55 -12.58
N TYR A 225 9.77 21.32 -11.87
CA TYR A 225 11.10 21.21 -12.45
C TYR A 225 11.09 20.23 -13.63
N ASP A 226 10.95 20.79 -14.83
CA ASP A 226 10.95 20.05 -16.07
C ASP A 226 12.41 19.73 -16.36
N TYR A 227 12.88 18.61 -15.79
CA TYR A 227 14.21 18.08 -16.07
C TYR A 227 14.23 17.51 -17.51
N HIS A 228 14.26 18.40 -18.48
CA HIS A 228 14.71 18.10 -19.83
C HIS A 228 16.24 17.97 -19.82
N TYR A 229 16.76 16.74 -19.81
CA TYR A 229 18.08 16.46 -20.36
C TYR A 229 17.91 16.14 -21.85
N GLY A 230 18.62 16.90 -22.69
CA GLY A 230 18.87 16.58 -24.09
C GLY A 230 19.95 15.51 -24.26
#